data_AF-A0A519UWE3-F1
#
_entry.id   AF-A0A519UWE3-F1
#
_cell.length_a   1.000
_cell.length_b   1.000
_cell.length_c   1.000
_cell.angle_alpha   90.00
_cell.angle_beta   90.00
_cell.angle_gamma   90.00
#
_symmetry.space_group_name_H-M   'P 1'
#
loop_
_entity.id
_entity.type
_entity.pdbx_description
1 polymer ?
#
loop_
_entity_poly.entity_id
_entity_poly.type
_entity_poly.pdbx_seq_one_letter_code
_entity_poly.pdbx_strand_id
1 'polypeptide(L)'
;MTTKKIFKIIGIFIAVIVGVILLLVAFVWGSIEWNRYSKKKEAIRMQKEVCDTITKVNGKFSIYLGGFSKKELKEIRFYLQQDKLLTKDTVVSAEPNNQVELQTVIFPFEHFNINDKLIVYIGKRYYVLSGFSYTAGYNYGMFGPVGSCQCRGGGYEKINGQDAGSGTLLKKYGLVDYQLPPR
;
A
#
# COMPACT_ATOMS: atom_id res chain seq x y z
N MET A 1 -56.74 37.02 17.21
CA MET A 1 -56.23 36.28 16.02
C MET A 1 -56.86 34.89 16.04
N THR A 2 -57.64 34.48 15.04
CA THR A 2 -58.37 33.20 15.05
C THR A 2 -57.42 32.00 15.02
N THR A 3 -57.66 30.97 15.84
CA THR A 3 -56.85 29.76 16.00
C THR A 3 -56.43 29.12 14.67
N LYS A 4 -57.33 29.09 13.67
CA LYS A 4 -57.05 28.59 12.31
C LYS A 4 -55.94 29.34 11.56
N LYS A 5 -55.77 30.65 11.80
CA LYS A 5 -54.70 31.46 11.17
C LYS A 5 -53.33 31.16 11.79
N ILE A 6 -53.29 30.86 13.09
CA ILE A 6 -52.06 30.51 13.82
C ILE A 6 -51.55 29.13 13.36
N PHE A 7 -52.43 28.12 13.26
CA PHE A 7 -52.05 26.80 12.74
C PHE A 7 -51.53 26.83 11.30
N LYS A 8 -52.09 27.69 10.43
CA LYS A 8 -51.60 27.86 9.05
C LYS A 8 -50.19 28.44 9.00
N ILE A 9 -49.88 29.42 9.85
CA ILE A 9 -48.55 30.04 9.93
C ILE A 9 -47.53 29.04 10.46
N ILE A 10 -47.87 28.26 11.50
CA ILE A 10 -47.00 27.21 12.05
C ILE A 10 -46.71 26.13 10.99
N GLY A 11 -47.72 25.69 10.24
CA GLY A 11 -47.54 24.70 9.17
C GLY A 11 -46.59 25.18 8.06
N ILE A 12 -46.69 26.45 7.66
CA ILE A 12 -45.77 27.06 6.69
C ILE A 12 -44.34 27.11 7.26
N PHE A 13 -44.19 27.49 8.53
CA PHE A 13 -42.88 27.52 9.19
C PHE A 13 -42.23 26.13 9.22
N ILE A 14 -42.99 25.09 9.57
CA ILE A 14 -42.49 23.70 9.57
C ILE A 14 -42.06 23.28 8.16
N ALA A 15 -42.88 23.57 7.14
CA ALA A 15 -42.54 23.23 5.75
C ALA A 15 -41.25 23.93 5.28
N VAL A 16 -41.05 25.20 5.65
CA VAL A 16 -39.80 25.94 5.37
C VAL A 16 -38.61 25.29 6.08
N ILE A 17 -38.73 24.95 7.36
CA ILE A 17 -37.66 24.30 8.13
C ILE A 17 -37.28 22.96 7.49
N VAL A 18 -38.26 22.13 7.14
CA VAL A 18 -38.01 20.84 6.47
C VAL A 18 -37.34 21.05 5.11
N GLY A 19 -37.78 22.04 4.33
CA GLY A 19 -37.16 22.39 3.05
C GLY A 19 -35.69 22.80 3.20
N VAL A 20 -35.37 23.61 4.22
CA VAL A 20 -33.99 24.01 4.53
C VAL A 20 -33.14 22.82 4.95
N ILE A 21 -33.67 21.92 5.79
CA ILE A 21 -32.95 20.71 6.21
C ILE A 21 -32.62 19.82 5.01
N LEU A 22 -33.59 19.59 4.11
CA LEU A 22 -33.37 18.78 2.91
C LEU A 22 -32.33 19.40 1.97
N LEU A 23 -32.35 20.72 1.81
CA LEU A 23 -31.34 21.44 1.03
C LEU A 23 -29.94 21.31 1.63
N LEU A 24 -29.82 21.41 2.96
CA LEU A 24 -28.54 21.21 3.65
C LEU A 24 -28.01 19.79 3.47
N VAL A 25 -28.87 18.78 3.59
CA VAL A 25 -28.48 17.37 3.36
C VAL A 25 -28.01 17.16 1.91
N ALA A 26 -28.75 17.68 0.93
CA ALA A 26 -28.38 17.57 -0.47
C ALA A 26 -27.05 18.28 -0.77
N PHE A 27 -26.83 19.46 -0.19
CA PHE A 27 -25.59 20.22 -0.34
C PHE A 27 -24.40 19.47 0.27
N VAL A 28 -24.55 18.93 1.48
CA VAL A 28 -23.50 18.15 2.15
C VAL A 28 -23.16 16.90 1.34
N TRP A 29 -24.18 16.16 0.88
CA TRP A 29 -23.97 14.96 0.06
C TRP A 29 -23.28 15.27 -1.27
N GLY A 30 -23.76 16.29 -1.98
CA GLY A 30 -23.16 16.74 -3.24
C GLY A 30 -21.70 17.16 -3.08
N SER A 31 -21.40 17.88 -1.99
CA SER A 31 -20.03 18.29 -1.66
C SER A 31 -19.10 17.10 -1.39
N ILE A 32 -19.56 16.12 -0.61
CA ILE A 32 -18.80 14.89 -0.30
C ILE A 32 -18.53 14.09 -1.57
N GLU A 33 -19.55 13.85 -2.39
CA GLU A 33 -19.41 13.04 -3.61
C GLU A 33 -18.52 13.73 -4.64
N TRP A 34 -18.68 15.05 -4.82
CA TRP A 34 -17.83 15.83 -5.72
C TRP A 34 -16.37 15.81 -5.27
N ASN A 35 -16.11 15.97 -3.98
CA ASN A 35 -14.75 15.89 -3.43
C ASN A 35 -14.14 14.51 -3.67
N ARG A 36 -14.90 13.44 -3.43
CA ARG A 36 -14.45 12.05 -3.68
C ARG A 36 -14.11 11.82 -5.15
N TYR A 37 -14.97 12.29 -6.06
CA TYR A 37 -14.75 12.19 -7.50
C TYR A 37 -13.50 12.96 -7.94
N SER A 38 -13.36 14.22 -7.52
CA SER A 38 -12.22 15.06 -7.84
C SER A 38 -10.90 14.42 -7.37
N LYS A 39 -10.88 13.90 -6.14
CA LYS A 39 -9.71 13.23 -5.56
C LYS A 39 -9.36 11.93 -6.26
N LYS A 40 -10.35 11.14 -6.66
CA LYS A 40 -10.11 9.94 -7.48
C LYS A 40 -9.48 10.29 -8.83
N LYS A 41 -9.97 11.34 -9.48
CA LYS A 41 -9.40 11.80 -10.76
C LYS A 41 -7.97 12.33 -10.60
N GLU A 42 -7.71 13.08 -9.53
CA GLU A 42 -6.37 13.58 -9.21
C GLU A 42 -5.39 12.43 -8.92
N ALA A 43 -5.80 11.39 -8.18
CA ALA A 43 -4.98 10.20 -7.94
C ALA A 43 -4.65 9.43 -9.23
N ILE A 44 -5.62 9.22 -10.12
CA ILE A 44 -5.39 8.55 -11.42
C ILE A 44 -4.39 9.35 -12.27
N ARG A 45 -4.54 10.67 -12.29
CA ARG A 45 -3.60 11.55 -12.98
C ARG A 45 -2.19 11.46 -12.38
N MET A 46 -2.08 11.56 -11.05
CA MET A 46 -0.81 11.44 -10.32
C MET A 46 -0.14 10.09 -10.56
N GLN A 47 -0.91 8.99 -10.61
CA GLN A 47 -0.42 7.67 -10.93
C GLN A 47 0.29 7.69 -12.29
N LYS A 48 -0.41 8.15 -13.33
CA LYS A 48 0.09 8.12 -14.70
C LYS A 48 1.22 9.12 -14.96
N GLU A 49 1.09 10.34 -14.44
CA GLU A 49 2.02 11.43 -14.75
C GLU A 49 3.26 11.43 -13.86
N VAL A 50 3.19 10.85 -12.66
CA VAL A 50 4.29 10.87 -11.70
C VAL A 50 4.69 9.47 -11.28
N CYS A 51 3.79 8.69 -10.66
CA CYS A 51 4.19 7.45 -10.01
C CYS A 51 4.69 6.37 -11.01
N ASP A 52 4.02 6.24 -12.15
CA ASP A 52 4.41 5.30 -13.22
C ASP A 52 5.73 5.71 -13.91
N THR A 53 6.18 6.95 -13.73
CA THR A 53 7.45 7.44 -14.30
C THR A 53 8.66 7.13 -13.41
N ILE A 54 8.42 6.68 -12.17
CA ILE A 54 9.48 6.36 -11.21
C ILE A 54 10.13 5.03 -11.59
N THR A 55 11.36 5.09 -12.08
CA THR A 55 12.14 3.91 -12.45
C THR A 55 13.06 3.40 -11.34
N LYS A 56 13.32 4.24 -10.33
CA LYS A 56 14.26 3.96 -9.24
C LYS A 56 13.49 3.76 -7.93
N VAL A 57 13.60 2.56 -7.36
CA VAL A 57 12.98 2.24 -6.07
C VAL A 57 13.92 2.65 -4.93
N ASN A 58 13.34 3.28 -3.91
CA ASN A 58 14.02 3.52 -2.64
C ASN A 58 13.85 2.27 -1.75
N GLY A 59 14.95 1.60 -1.45
CA GLY A 59 14.93 0.32 -0.75
C GLY A 59 14.72 0.38 0.76
N LYS A 60 14.28 1.51 1.33
CA LYS A 60 13.95 1.59 2.75
C LYS A 60 12.56 1.03 3.08
N PHE A 61 12.17 -0.11 2.50
CA PHE A 61 10.89 -0.77 2.78
C PHE A 61 11.05 -2.06 3.58
N SER A 62 10.00 -2.40 4.32
CA SER A 62 9.94 -3.56 5.20
C SER A 62 9.48 -4.82 4.45
N ILE A 63 10.10 -5.95 4.76
CA ILE A 63 9.71 -7.28 4.30
C ILE A 63 9.24 -8.08 5.51
N TYR A 64 8.03 -8.62 5.42
CA TYR A 64 7.44 -9.44 6.48
C TYR A 64 7.73 -10.92 6.25
N LEU A 65 8.13 -11.61 7.32
CA LEU A 65 8.55 -13.01 7.32
C LEU A 65 7.68 -13.78 8.32
N GLY A 66 7.05 -14.86 7.88
CA GLY A 66 6.16 -15.68 8.73
C GLY A 66 6.55 -17.16 8.75
N GLY A 67 6.52 -17.76 9.95
CA GLY A 67 6.75 -19.19 10.15
C GLY A 67 8.22 -19.63 10.16
N PHE A 68 9.18 -18.70 10.25
CA PHE A 68 10.60 -19.00 10.38
C PHE A 68 11.05 -19.09 11.84
N SER A 69 11.95 -20.02 12.13
CA SER A 69 12.56 -20.14 13.45
C SER A 69 13.63 -19.06 13.68
N LYS A 70 13.94 -18.77 14.95
CA LYS A 70 15.02 -17.83 15.33
C LYS A 70 16.35 -18.16 14.68
N LYS A 71 16.67 -19.45 14.52
CA LYS A 71 17.93 -19.89 13.89
C LYS A 71 17.96 -19.53 12.40
N GLU A 72 16.83 -19.63 11.71
CA GLU A 72 16.69 -19.29 10.29
C GLU A 72 16.73 -17.78 10.04
N LEU A 73 16.25 -16.97 10.99
CA LEU A 73 16.22 -15.51 10.90
C LEU A 73 17.59 -14.84 11.13
N LYS A 74 18.58 -15.58 11.65
CA LYS A 74 19.94 -15.06 11.85
C LYS A 74 20.68 -14.77 10.55
N GLU A 75 20.32 -15.48 9.48
CA GLU A 75 21.02 -15.38 8.20
C GLU A 75 20.00 -15.35 7.07
N ILE A 76 19.74 -14.14 6.58
CA ILE A 76 18.85 -13.87 5.46
C ILE A 76 19.70 -13.28 4.35
N ARG A 77 19.83 -14.01 3.25
CA ARG A 77 20.60 -13.54 2.10
C ARG A 77 19.67 -12.87 1.10
N PHE A 78 20.11 -11.75 0.57
CA PHE A 78 19.42 -10.98 -0.44
C PHE A 78 20.31 -10.91 -1.67
N TYR A 79 19.73 -11.21 -2.83
CA TYR A 79 20.38 -11.07 -4.12
C TYR A 79 19.58 -10.11 -4.98
N LEU A 80 20.26 -9.13 -5.58
CA LEU A 80 19.68 -8.27 -6.60
C LEU A 80 19.99 -8.87 -7.96
N GLN A 81 18.94 -9.18 -8.72
CA GLN A 81 19.03 -9.64 -10.09
C GLN A 81 18.65 -8.50 -11.03
N GLN A 82 19.56 -8.16 -11.93
CA GLN A 82 19.31 -7.21 -13.02
C GLN A 82 19.32 -8.02 -14.32
N ASP A 83 18.23 -7.95 -15.07
CA ASP A 83 17.98 -8.81 -16.24
C ASP A 83 18.16 -10.30 -15.92
N LYS A 84 19.25 -10.90 -16.42
CA LYS A 84 19.56 -12.33 -16.29
C LYS A 84 20.69 -12.63 -15.29
N LEU A 85 21.30 -11.60 -14.70
CA LEU A 85 22.51 -11.73 -13.89
C LEU A 85 22.29 -11.25 -12.46
N LEU A 86 22.98 -11.89 -11.52
CA LEU A 86 23.08 -11.44 -10.14
C LEU A 86 24.15 -10.36 -10.03
N THR A 87 23.75 -9.13 -9.71
CA THR A 87 24.68 -8.00 -9.68
C THR A 87 25.11 -7.61 -8.27
N LYS A 88 24.31 -7.93 -7.25
CA LYS A 88 24.64 -7.66 -5.84
C LYS A 88 24.13 -8.76 -4.94
N ASP A 89 24.85 -9.02 -3.86
CA ASP A 89 24.41 -9.87 -2.77
C ASP A 89 24.76 -9.26 -1.41
N THR A 90 23.94 -9.54 -0.41
CA THR A 90 24.18 -9.13 0.97
C THR A 90 23.49 -10.08 1.94
N VAL A 91 23.98 -10.12 3.17
CA VAL A 91 23.44 -10.96 4.24
C VAL A 91 23.08 -10.06 5.40
N VAL A 92 21.86 -10.21 5.89
CA VAL A 92 21.36 -9.50 7.08
C VAL A 92 20.76 -10.49 8.05
N SER A 93 20.70 -10.07 9.32
CA SER A 93 19.96 -10.76 10.36
C SER A 93 18.66 -10.00 10.64
N ALA A 94 17.60 -10.73 10.94
CA ALA A 94 16.42 -10.16 11.58
C ALA A 94 16.49 -10.48 13.08
N GLU A 95 16.28 -9.48 13.93
CA GLU A 95 16.15 -9.71 15.37
C GLU A 95 14.79 -10.37 15.65
N PRO A 96 14.76 -11.61 16.15
CA PRO A 96 13.51 -12.31 16.37
C PRO A 96 12.77 -11.71 17.57
N ASN A 97 11.60 -11.13 17.32
CA ASN A 97 10.69 -10.67 18.35
C ASN A 97 9.66 -11.77 18.67
N ASN A 98 9.74 -12.32 19.88
CA ASN A 98 8.87 -13.42 20.33
C ASN A 98 7.41 -13.02 20.57
N GLN A 99 7.13 -11.72 20.59
CA GLN A 99 5.79 -11.18 20.85
C GLN A 99 4.96 -11.05 19.58
N VAL A 100 5.56 -11.22 18.39
CA VAL A 100 4.89 -11.08 17.10
C VAL A 100 5.06 -12.33 16.25
N GLU A 101 3.99 -12.73 15.58
CA GLU A 101 3.99 -13.86 14.66
C GLU A 101 4.77 -13.55 13.38
N LEU A 102 4.73 -12.29 12.94
CA LEU A 102 5.43 -11.79 11.76
C LEU A 102 6.69 -11.04 12.17
N GLN A 103 7.81 -11.50 11.63
CA GLN A 103 9.10 -10.85 11.79
C GLN A 103 9.30 -9.86 10.65
N THR A 104 10.00 -8.76 10.92
CA THR A 104 10.24 -7.74 9.90
C THR A 104 11.74 -7.60 9.66
N VAL A 105 12.13 -7.53 8.40
CA VAL A 105 13.48 -7.19 7.99
C VAL A 105 13.42 -6.00 7.02
N ILE A 106 14.35 -5.07 7.18
CA ILE A 106 14.46 -3.93 6.27
C ILE A 106 15.21 -4.41 5.03
N PHE A 107 14.70 -4.05 3.85
CA PHE A 107 15.38 -4.34 2.61
C PHE A 107 16.77 -3.67 2.57
N PRO A 108 17.84 -4.40 2.19
CA PRO A 108 19.20 -3.95 2.46
C PRO A 108 19.85 -3.12 1.35
N PHE A 109 19.25 -3.04 0.15
CA PHE A 109 19.83 -2.25 -0.95
C PHE A 109 19.20 -0.86 -0.97
N GLU A 110 19.99 0.21 -0.91
CA GLU A 110 19.42 1.58 -0.84
C GLU A 110 18.61 1.93 -2.10
N HIS A 111 19.08 1.49 -3.27
CA HIS A 111 18.57 1.89 -4.57
C HIS A 111 18.69 0.75 -5.59
N PHE A 112 17.63 0.56 -6.38
CA PHE A 112 17.58 -0.40 -7.48
C PHE A 112 16.54 0.00 -8.52
N ASN A 113 16.55 -0.63 -9.70
CA ASN A 113 15.56 -0.37 -10.74
C ASN A 113 14.25 -1.10 -10.43
N ILE A 114 13.12 -0.48 -10.73
CA ILE A 114 11.78 -1.05 -10.53
C ILE A 114 11.56 -2.40 -11.25
N ASN A 115 12.29 -2.62 -12.35
CA ASN A 115 12.25 -3.86 -13.13
C ASN A 115 13.22 -4.95 -12.63
N ASP A 116 14.10 -4.61 -11.68
CA ASP A 116 15.00 -5.59 -11.08
C ASP A 116 14.20 -6.60 -10.26
N LYS A 117 14.75 -7.80 -10.12
CA LYS A 117 14.19 -8.83 -9.23
C LYS A 117 15.02 -8.90 -7.96
N LEU A 118 14.32 -9.10 -6.85
CA LEU A 118 14.97 -9.41 -5.59
C LEU A 118 14.80 -10.90 -5.30
N ILE A 119 15.88 -11.58 -4.98
CA ILE A 119 15.82 -12.95 -4.51
C ILE A 119 16.19 -12.97 -3.03
N VAL A 120 15.29 -13.48 -2.20
CA VAL A 120 15.51 -13.65 -0.75
C VAL A 120 15.74 -15.13 -0.47
N TYR A 121 16.83 -15.44 0.22
CA TYR A 121 17.14 -16.79 0.68
C TYR A 121 17.14 -16.83 2.21
N ILE A 122 16.26 -17.64 2.77
CA ILE A 122 16.07 -17.79 4.22
C ILE A 122 15.60 -19.21 4.53
N GLY A 123 16.18 -19.84 5.56
CA GLY A 123 15.75 -21.16 6.02
C GLY A 123 15.70 -22.22 4.91
N LYS A 124 16.73 -22.24 4.05
CA LYS A 124 16.86 -23.13 2.89
C LYS A 124 15.74 -22.99 1.83
N ARG A 125 15.20 -21.78 1.70
CA ARG A 125 14.13 -21.47 0.74
C ARG A 125 14.39 -20.17 0.04
N TYR A 126 14.01 -20.09 -1.22
CA TYR A 126 14.10 -18.90 -2.05
C TYR A 126 12.74 -18.25 -2.27
N TYR A 127 12.75 -16.93 -2.38
CA TYR A 127 11.61 -16.10 -2.74
C TYR A 127 12.04 -15.11 -3.81
N VAL A 128 11.35 -15.07 -4.94
CA VAL A 128 11.61 -14.13 -6.02
C VAL A 128 10.57 -13.01 -5.96
N LEU A 129 10.99 -11.82 -5.56
CA LEU A 129 10.15 -10.64 -5.45
C LEU A 129 10.32 -9.77 -6.70
N SER A 130 9.20 -9.33 -7.27
CA SER A 130 9.19 -8.56 -8.51
C SER A 130 7.91 -7.73 -8.65
N GLY A 131 7.85 -6.90 -9.68
CA GLY A 131 6.73 -5.97 -9.88
C GLY A 131 6.73 -4.90 -8.80
N PHE A 132 7.89 -4.28 -8.55
CA PHE A 132 7.93 -3.12 -7.68
C PHE A 132 7.12 -2.01 -8.34
N SER A 133 6.38 -1.21 -7.57
CA SER A 133 5.58 -0.14 -8.12
C SER A 133 5.34 0.96 -7.12
N TYR A 134 5.01 2.15 -7.61
CA TYR A 134 4.58 3.26 -6.77
C TYR A 134 3.09 3.50 -7.02
N THR A 135 2.31 3.60 -5.94
CA THR A 135 0.88 3.88 -6.05
C THR A 135 0.58 5.29 -5.55
N ALA A 136 -0.16 6.05 -6.36
CA ALA A 136 -0.70 7.34 -5.97
C ALA A 136 -1.79 7.15 -4.90
N GLY A 137 -1.61 7.81 -3.76
CA GLY A 137 -2.55 7.71 -2.66
C GLY A 137 -2.60 8.99 -1.84
N TYR A 138 -3.74 9.19 -1.17
CA TYR A 138 -3.87 10.22 -0.14
C TYR A 138 -3.70 9.60 1.24
N ASN A 139 -3.14 10.36 2.17
CA ASN A 139 -3.38 10.09 3.59
C ASN A 139 -4.84 10.40 3.87
N TYR A 140 -5.52 9.56 4.63
CA TYR A 140 -6.90 9.79 5.06
C TYR A 140 -6.92 10.00 6.56
N GLY A 141 -7.55 11.08 7.01
CA GLY A 141 -7.91 11.33 8.39
C GLY A 141 -9.40 11.12 8.61
N MET A 142 -9.86 11.42 9.83
CA MET A 142 -11.26 11.24 10.24
C MET A 142 -12.27 11.98 9.36
N PHE A 143 -11.85 13.07 8.71
CA PHE A 143 -12.69 13.89 7.83
C PHE A 143 -12.33 13.80 6.33
N GLY A 144 -11.55 12.78 5.93
CA GLY A 144 -11.19 12.55 4.53
C GLY A 144 -9.70 12.78 4.23
N PRO A 145 -9.32 12.99 2.95
CA PRO A 145 -7.93 13.16 2.54
C PRO A 145 -7.22 14.30 3.28
N VAL A 146 -6.04 14.02 3.84
CA VAL A 146 -5.18 14.99 4.51
C VAL A 146 -3.92 15.19 3.68
N GLY A 147 -3.72 16.40 3.17
CA GLY A 147 -2.56 16.77 2.37
C GLY A 147 -2.68 16.44 0.88
N SER A 148 -1.53 16.48 0.19
CA SER A 148 -1.42 16.22 -1.25
C SER A 148 -1.48 14.72 -1.57
N CYS A 149 -1.80 14.40 -2.83
CA CYS A 149 -1.62 13.06 -3.36
C CYS A 149 -0.12 12.76 -3.42
N GLN A 150 0.29 11.59 -2.95
CA GLN A 150 1.70 11.19 -2.91
C GLN A 150 1.88 9.83 -3.55
N CYS A 151 3.02 9.62 -4.19
CA CYS A 151 3.45 8.31 -4.63
C CYS A 151 4.01 7.56 -3.43
N ARG A 152 3.30 6.55 -2.96
CA ARG A 152 3.79 5.63 -1.94
C ARG A 152 4.48 4.46 -2.63
N GLY A 153 5.67 4.09 -2.16
CA GLY A 153 6.30 2.86 -2.60
C GLY A 153 5.41 1.69 -2.21
N GLY A 154 4.80 1.05 -3.21
CA GLY A 154 4.35 -0.33 -3.07
C GLY A 154 5.62 -1.17 -2.90
N GLY A 155 5.57 -2.20 -2.08
CA GLY A 155 6.66 -3.15 -1.99
C GLY A 155 6.83 -3.88 -3.32
N TYR A 156 6.60 -5.18 -3.30
CA TYR A 156 6.61 -6.01 -4.50
C TYR A 156 5.19 -6.52 -4.74
N GLU A 157 4.74 -6.48 -5.99
CA GLU A 157 3.43 -6.99 -6.37
C GLU A 157 3.42 -8.51 -6.53
N LYS A 158 4.60 -9.13 -6.72
CA LYS A 158 4.70 -10.57 -6.97
C LYS A 158 5.72 -11.27 -6.08
N ILE A 159 5.36 -12.46 -5.61
CA ILE A 159 6.24 -13.44 -4.93
C ILE A 159 6.24 -14.71 -5.76
N ASN A 160 7.41 -15.18 -6.18
CA ASN A 160 7.58 -16.40 -6.98
C ASN A 160 6.74 -16.36 -8.28
N GLY A 161 6.53 -15.17 -8.84
CA GLY A 161 5.72 -14.95 -10.04
C GLY A 161 4.21 -14.88 -9.83
N GLN A 162 3.71 -15.11 -8.61
CA GLN A 162 2.30 -15.01 -8.24
C GLN A 162 2.03 -13.69 -7.50
N ASP A 163 0.78 -13.21 -7.52
CA ASP A 163 0.41 -11.98 -6.82
C ASP A 163 0.70 -12.08 -5.32
N ALA A 164 1.37 -11.07 -4.77
CA ALA A 164 1.95 -11.09 -3.44
C ALA A 164 0.91 -11.05 -2.31
N GLY A 165 -0.33 -10.61 -2.60
CA GLY A 165 -1.40 -10.47 -1.61
C GLY A 165 -0.97 -9.59 -0.43
N SER A 166 -0.74 -10.21 0.73
CA SER A 166 -0.27 -9.51 1.94
C SER A 166 1.19 -9.04 1.88
N GLY A 167 1.96 -9.45 0.87
CA GLY A 167 3.39 -9.16 0.78
C GLY A 167 4.20 -9.81 1.92
N THR A 168 3.76 -10.98 2.40
CA THR A 168 4.43 -11.73 3.48
C THR A 168 5.12 -12.96 2.92
N LEU A 169 6.40 -13.13 3.21
CA LEU A 169 7.14 -14.34 2.88
C LEU A 169 6.83 -15.41 3.92
N LEU A 170 5.90 -16.30 3.59
CA LEU A 170 5.53 -17.42 4.44
C LEU A 170 6.39 -18.64 4.13
N LYS A 171 6.98 -19.25 5.17
CA LYS A 171 7.87 -20.42 5.04
C LYS A 171 7.29 -21.55 4.16
N LYS A 172 5.99 -21.78 4.22
CA LYS A 172 5.29 -22.83 3.45
C LYS A 172 5.29 -22.59 1.93
N TYR A 173 5.52 -21.37 1.46
CA TYR A 173 5.47 -21.00 0.04
C TYR A 173 6.85 -20.73 -0.58
N GLY A 174 7.92 -20.92 0.18
CA GLY A 174 9.28 -20.75 -0.32
C GLY A 174 9.70 -21.87 -1.28
N LEU A 175 10.46 -21.50 -2.31
CA LEU A 175 10.98 -22.43 -3.32
C LEU A 175 12.18 -23.19 -2.73
N VAL A 176 12.15 -24.52 -2.80
CA VAL A 176 13.21 -25.38 -2.22
C VAL A 176 14.30 -25.67 -3.25
N ASP A 177 13.94 -25.86 -4.51
CA ASP A 177 14.85 -26.23 -5.62
C ASP A 177 15.00 -25.09 -6.64
N TYR A 178 15.12 -23.85 -6.15
CA TYR A 178 15.32 -22.69 -7.02
C TYR A 178 16.78 -22.57 -7.43
N GLN A 179 17.04 -22.58 -8.74
CA GLN A 179 18.36 -22.32 -9.30
C GLN A 179 18.59 -20.81 -9.37
N LEU A 180 19.61 -20.35 -8.64
CA LEU A 180 20.03 -18.95 -8.71
C LEU A 180 20.52 -18.62 -10.13
N PRO A 181 20.22 -17.41 -10.64
CA PRO A 181 20.81 -16.92 -11.88
C PRO A 181 22.34 -16.86 -11.79
N PRO A 182 23.05 -16.91 -12.93
CA PRO A 182 24.49 -16.70 -12.95
C PRO A 182 24.86 -15.28 -12.48
N ARG A 183 26.12 -15.11 -12.05
CA ARG A 183 26.71 -13.81 -11.74
C ARG A 183 27.21 -13.15 -13.02
#